data_AF-A0A8S0FJD1-F1
#
_entry.id   AF-A0A8S0FJD1-F1
#
_cell.length_a   1.000
_cell.length_b   1.000
_cell.length_c   1.000
_cell.angle_alpha   90.00
_cell.angle_beta   90.00
_cell.angle_gamma   90.00
#
_symmetry.space_group_name_H-M   'P 1'
#
loop_
_entity.id
_entity.type
_entity.pdbx_description
1 polymer ?
#
loop_
_entity_poly.entity_id
_entity_poly.type
_entity_poly.pdbx_seq_one_letter_code
_entity_poly.pdbx_strand_id
1 'polypeptide(L)'
;MKSAGLITRQEGNILSVHSVAWQNDNIARQEAEQTRAQANLPLENRNITLQYADAGELAKAGEKLLSAKGSMTVDKRTNRLLLRDNKTALSTLEQWVSQMDLPVGQVELSAHIVTINEKSLRELGVKWTLADAQQAGGVGQVTTLGAATSP
;
A
#
# COMPACT_ATOMS: atom_id res chain seq x y z
N MET A 1 -28.68 42.81 -14.46
CA MET A 1 -27.34 43.41 -14.62
C MET A 1 -26.78 43.66 -13.23
N LYS A 2 -25.65 43.01 -12.90
CA LYS A 2 -24.90 43.17 -11.65
C LYS A 2 -23.97 44.38 -11.83
N SER A 3 -24.22 45.53 -11.19
CA SER A 3 -23.41 46.73 -11.45
C SER A 3 -22.92 47.49 -10.21
N ALA A 4 -23.17 47.02 -8.98
CA ALA A 4 -22.76 47.75 -7.78
C ALA A 4 -21.84 46.99 -6.81
N GLY A 5 -21.42 45.75 -7.11
CA GLY A 5 -20.55 44.99 -6.20
C GLY A 5 -21.17 44.71 -4.82
N LEU A 6 -22.50 44.70 -4.74
CA LEU A 6 -23.26 44.43 -3.53
C LEU A 6 -23.87 43.02 -3.58
N ILE A 7 -23.88 42.36 -2.43
CA ILE A 7 -24.51 41.06 -2.20
C ILE A 7 -25.62 41.23 -1.17
N THR A 8 -26.72 40.54 -1.39
CA THR A 8 -27.87 40.53 -0.49
C THR A 8 -27.96 39.15 0.16
N ARG A 9 -28.05 39.11 1.49
CA ARG A 9 -28.30 37.88 2.26
C ARG A 9 -29.58 38.09 3.06
N GLN A 10 -30.57 37.23 2.84
CA GLN A 10 -31.81 37.24 3.60
C GLN A 10 -31.83 36.04 4.54
N GLU A 11 -31.86 36.30 5.86
CA GLU A 11 -32.14 35.27 6.86
C GLU A 11 -33.45 35.64 7.57
N GLY A 12 -34.49 34.82 7.36
CA GLY A 12 -35.84 35.07 7.87
C GLY A 12 -36.43 36.38 7.35
N ASN A 13 -36.76 37.30 8.28
CA ASN A 13 -37.37 38.61 7.99
C ASN A 13 -36.34 39.75 7.81
N ILE A 14 -35.03 39.45 7.81
CA ILE A 14 -33.98 40.47 7.73
C ILE A 14 -33.22 40.34 6.42
N LEU A 15 -33.20 41.42 5.62
CA LEU A 15 -32.41 41.55 4.40
C LEU A 15 -31.15 42.37 4.69
N SER A 16 -30.01 41.69 4.78
CA SER A 16 -28.72 42.33 4.97
C SER A 16 -28.01 42.53 3.63
N VAL A 17 -27.62 43.76 3.32
CA VAL A 17 -26.89 44.12 2.08
C VAL A 17 -25.46 44.49 2.45
N HIS A 18 -24.48 43.78 1.88
CA HIS A 18 -23.06 44.02 2.10
C HIS A 18 -22.35 44.20 0.76
N SER A 19 -21.17 44.84 0.77
CA SER A 19 -20.29 44.82 -0.41
C SER A 19 -19.52 43.50 -0.48
N VAL A 20 -19.20 43.05 -1.69
CA VAL A 20 -18.33 41.88 -1.91
C VAL A 20 -16.95 42.08 -1.26
N ALA A 21 -16.46 43.33 -1.22
CA ALA A 21 -15.20 43.68 -0.57
C ALA A 21 -15.27 43.48 0.95
N TRP A 22 -16.39 43.85 1.59
CA TRP A 22 -16.60 43.66 3.02
C TRP A 22 -16.68 42.18 3.40
N GLN A 23 -17.32 41.35 2.57
CA GLN A 23 -17.38 39.91 2.81
C GLN A 23 -15.99 39.27 2.75
N ASN A 24 -15.21 39.59 1.72
CA ASN A 24 -13.86 39.05 1.54
C ASN A 24 -12.90 39.50 2.66
N ASP A 25 -12.98 40.76 3.10
CA ASP A 25 -12.17 41.28 4.20
C ASP A 25 -12.49 40.56 5.52
N ASN A 26 -13.76 40.30 5.81
CA ASN A 26 -14.15 39.56 7.02
C ASN A 26 -13.69 38.11 6.99
N ILE A 27 -13.81 37.43 5.85
CA ILE A 27 -13.31 36.06 5.70
C ILE A 27 -11.79 36.04 5.90
N ALA A 28 -11.06 36.95 5.25
CA ALA A 28 -9.62 37.04 5.38
C ALA A 28 -9.17 37.33 6.82
N ARG A 29 -9.89 38.20 7.54
CA ARG A 29 -9.62 38.47 8.97
C ARG A 29 -9.84 37.23 9.82
N GLN A 30 -10.96 36.54 9.64
CA GLN A 30 -11.26 35.31 10.39
C GLN A 30 -10.22 34.23 10.11
N GLU A 31 -9.82 34.03 8.86
CA GLU A 31 -8.78 33.05 8.49
C GLU A 31 -7.42 33.42 9.09
N ALA A 32 -7.05 34.71 9.09
CA ALA A 32 -5.82 35.18 9.70
C ALA A 32 -5.83 35.01 11.22
N GLU A 33 -6.95 35.29 11.89
CA GLU A 33 -7.13 35.07 13.32
C GLU A 33 -7.09 33.57 13.67
N GLN A 34 -7.73 32.72 12.88
CA GLN A 34 -7.68 31.26 13.04
C GLN A 34 -6.25 30.73 12.87
N THR A 35 -5.53 31.22 11.86
CA THR A 35 -4.13 30.83 11.63
C THR A 35 -3.23 31.27 12.79
N ARG A 36 -3.45 32.48 13.31
CA ARG A 36 -2.77 33.01 14.49
C ARG A 36 -3.07 32.21 15.76
N ALA A 37 -4.32 31.82 15.95
CA ALA A 37 -4.74 30.99 17.08
C ALA A 37 -4.10 29.59 17.01
N GLN A 38 -4.07 28.97 15.83
CA GLN A 38 -3.41 27.69 15.60
C GLN A 38 -1.88 27.79 15.81
N ALA A 39 -1.26 28.91 15.45
CA ALA A 39 0.17 29.13 15.66
C ALA A 39 0.57 29.32 17.14
N ASN A 40 -0.38 29.67 18.01
CA ASN A 40 -0.15 29.88 19.45
C ASN A 40 -0.49 28.66 20.31
N LEU A 41 -0.80 27.51 19.69
CA LEU A 41 -0.99 26.26 20.43
C LEU A 41 0.32 25.85 21.14
N PRO A 42 0.24 25.32 22.38
CA PRO A 42 1.41 24.85 23.09
C PRO A 42 2.02 23.65 22.37
N LEU A 43 3.35 23.65 22.28
CA LEU A 43 4.12 22.53 21.73
C LEU A 43 4.45 21.56 22.87
N GLU A 44 4.16 20.28 22.65
CA GLU A 44 4.50 19.18 23.54
C GLU A 44 5.60 18.34 22.89
N ASN A 45 6.46 17.74 23.72
CA ASN A 45 7.49 16.83 23.25
C ASN A 45 7.05 15.38 23.52
N ARG A 46 7.23 14.50 22.53
CA ARG A 46 7.04 13.06 22.68
C ARG A 46 8.15 12.26 22.04
N ASN A 47 8.35 11.07 22.55
CA ASN A 47 9.31 10.12 22.01
C ASN A 47 8.60 8.80 21.71
N ILE A 48 8.89 8.22 20.54
CA ILE A 48 8.35 6.94 20.09
C ILE A 48 9.52 6.03 19.75
N THR A 49 9.51 4.80 20.25
CA THR A 49 10.52 3.77 19.92
C THR A 49 9.91 2.81 18.91
N LEU A 50 10.69 2.47 17.89
CA LEU A 50 10.25 1.63 16.77
C LEU A 50 10.91 0.26 16.87
N GLN A 51 10.15 -0.80 16.61
CA GLN A 51 10.58 -2.18 16.79
C GLN A 51 10.94 -2.88 15.47
N TYR A 52 10.19 -2.61 14.41
CA TYR A 52 10.31 -3.27 13.11
C TYR A 52 10.75 -2.30 12.01
N ALA A 53 10.19 -1.09 12.00
CA ALA A 53 10.44 -0.09 10.98
C ALA A 53 11.66 0.80 11.29
N ASP A 54 12.31 1.31 10.24
CA ASP A 54 13.42 2.26 10.36
C ASP A 54 12.91 3.67 10.68
N ALA A 55 13.46 4.28 11.74
CA ALA A 55 13.09 5.63 12.16
C ALA A 55 13.40 6.70 11.10
N GLY A 56 14.45 6.53 10.30
CA GLY A 56 14.82 7.45 9.24
C GLY A 56 13.83 7.45 8.08
N GLU A 57 13.38 6.27 7.65
CA GLU A 57 12.35 6.12 6.61
C GLU A 57 10.99 6.64 7.10
N LEU A 58 10.60 6.29 8.33
CA LEU A 58 9.38 6.77 8.94
C LEU A 58 9.34 8.29 9.08
N ALA A 59 10.47 8.91 9.47
CA ALA A 59 10.52 10.36 9.57
C ALA A 59 10.27 11.04 8.22
N LYS A 60 10.86 10.53 7.13
CA LYS A 60 10.62 11.08 5.78
C LYS A 60 9.17 10.94 5.35
N ALA A 61 8.53 9.82 5.64
CA ALA A 61 7.13 9.59 5.30
C ALA A 61 6.17 10.43 6.17
N GLY A 62 6.53 10.66 7.44
CA GLY A 62 5.72 11.35 8.45
C GLY A 62 5.87 12.87 8.50
N GLU A 63 6.86 13.46 7.80
CA GLU A 63 7.10 14.91 7.79
C GLU A 63 5.85 15.73 7.42
N LYS A 64 4.99 15.20 6.54
CA LYS A 64 3.75 15.86 6.10
C LYS A 64 2.64 15.85 7.14
N LEU A 65 2.77 15.04 8.20
CA LEU A 65 1.79 14.93 9.27
C LEU A 65 2.05 15.94 10.42
N LEU A 66 3.19 16.63 10.38
CA LEU A 66 3.53 17.67 11.35
C LEU A 66 2.74 18.96 11.08
N SER A 67 2.50 19.72 12.14
CA SER A 67 1.95 21.07 12.04
C SER A 67 3.02 22.06 11.54
N ALA A 68 2.59 23.26 11.19
CA ALA A 68 3.48 24.33 10.70
C ALA A 68 4.63 24.70 11.66
N LYS A 69 4.51 24.38 12.96
CA LYS A 69 5.53 24.64 13.99
C LYS A 69 6.12 23.36 14.57
N GLY A 70 5.70 22.21 14.07
CA GLY A 70 6.18 20.91 14.50
C GLY A 70 7.60 20.64 14.02
N SER A 71 8.34 19.85 14.79
CA SER A 71 9.64 19.34 14.38
C SER A 71 9.76 17.86 14.74
N MET A 72 10.34 17.08 13.83
CA MET A 72 10.66 15.68 14.05
C MET A 72 12.16 15.46 13.92
N THR A 73 12.73 14.67 14.81
CA THR A 73 14.16 14.32 14.82
C THR A 73 14.30 12.82 15.02
N VAL A 74 15.29 12.23 14.37
CA VAL A 74 15.55 10.80 14.42
C VAL A 74 16.77 10.53 15.27
N ASP A 75 16.63 9.70 16.30
CA ASP A 75 17.75 9.06 16.98
C ASP A 75 17.99 7.68 16.37
N LYS A 76 18.96 7.61 15.45
CA LYS A 76 19.34 6.38 14.74
C LYS A 76 19.97 5.32 15.67
N ARG A 77 20.60 5.73 16.76
CA ARG A 77 21.28 4.80 17.67
C ARG A 77 20.27 3.96 18.45
N THR A 78 19.11 4.54 18.76
CA THR A 78 18.06 3.90 19.55
C THR A 78 16.81 3.56 18.74
N ASN A 79 16.82 3.80 17.43
CA ASN A 79 15.67 3.69 16.53
C ASN A 79 14.42 4.42 17.09
N ARG A 80 14.59 5.69 17.47
CA ARG A 80 13.54 6.51 18.08
C ARG A 80 13.21 7.73 17.23
N LEU A 81 11.92 8.08 17.24
CA LEU A 81 11.40 9.36 16.76
C LEU A 81 11.22 10.31 17.94
N LEU A 82 11.85 11.46 17.87
CA LEU A 82 11.70 12.59 18.78
C LEU A 82 10.79 13.61 18.10
N LEU A 83 9.61 13.80 18.67
CA LEU A 83 8.55 14.63 18.10
C LEU A 83 8.32 15.83 18.99
N ARG A 84 8.12 16.98 18.38
CA ARG A 84 7.68 18.19 19.05
C ARG A 84 6.57 18.82 18.23
N ASP A 85 5.35 18.78 18.74
CA ASP A 85 4.19 19.33 18.03
C ASP A 85 3.01 19.58 18.97
N ASN A 86 1.89 20.06 18.44
CA ASN A 86 0.63 20.13 19.15
C ASN A 86 0.09 18.73 19.47
N LYS A 87 -0.71 18.63 20.53
CA LYS A 87 -1.25 17.36 21.03
C LYS A 87 -2.04 16.56 19.98
N THR A 88 -2.78 17.24 19.11
CA THR A 88 -3.59 16.60 18.06
C THR A 88 -2.72 15.93 17.01
N ALA A 89 -1.71 16.63 16.49
CA ALA A 89 -0.76 16.14 15.51
C ALA A 89 0.05 14.98 16.09
N LEU A 90 0.51 15.09 17.34
CA LEU A 90 1.21 13.99 18.02
C LEU A 90 0.35 12.73 18.13
N SER A 91 -0.93 12.86 18.50
CA SER A 91 -1.85 11.71 18.58
C SER A 91 -2.08 11.06 17.22
N THR A 92 -2.24 11.85 16.17
CA THR A 92 -2.37 11.33 14.79
C THR A 92 -1.10 10.61 14.36
N LEU A 93 0.07 11.17 14.66
CA LEU A 93 1.35 10.61 14.28
C LEU A 93 1.64 9.32 15.05
N GLU A 94 1.29 9.22 16.32
CA GLU A 94 1.37 7.97 17.10
C GLU A 94 0.52 6.84 16.51
N GLN A 95 -0.72 7.13 16.12
CA GLN A 95 -1.60 6.16 15.48
C GLN A 95 -1.06 5.71 14.12
N TRP A 96 -0.50 6.64 13.35
CA TRP A 96 0.10 6.35 12.06
C TRP A 96 1.38 5.51 12.20
N VAL A 97 2.26 5.87 13.13
CA VAL A 97 3.48 5.09 13.42
C VAL A 97 3.12 3.66 13.85
N SER A 98 2.11 3.50 14.70
CA SER A 98 1.67 2.17 15.16
C SER A 98 1.15 1.28 14.03
N GLN A 99 0.63 1.87 12.96
CA GLN A 99 0.18 1.14 11.77
C GLN A 99 1.32 0.80 10.81
N MET A 100 2.45 1.51 10.87
CA MET A 100 3.59 1.31 9.97
C MET A 100 4.69 0.46 10.61
N ASP A 101 4.78 0.43 11.94
CA ASP A 101 5.71 -0.40 12.70
C ASP A 101 5.23 -1.86 12.78
N LEU A 102 5.02 -2.49 11.62
CA LEU A 102 4.57 -3.87 11.46
C LEU A 102 5.72 -4.72 10.89
N PRO A 103 5.82 -6.00 11.30
CA PRO A 103 6.79 -6.92 10.72
C PRO A 103 6.49 -7.15 9.24
N VAL A 104 7.48 -6.96 8.38
CA VAL A 104 7.37 -7.31 6.96
C VAL A 104 7.47 -8.82 6.77
N GLY A 105 6.56 -9.40 5.98
CA GLY A 105 6.60 -10.81 5.63
C GLY A 105 7.73 -11.09 4.64
N GLN A 106 8.56 -12.11 4.91
CA GLN A 106 9.58 -12.56 3.98
C GLN A 106 8.96 -13.47 2.92
N VAL A 107 9.19 -13.17 1.63
CA VAL A 107 8.82 -14.08 0.52
C VAL A 107 10.03 -14.94 0.15
N GLU A 108 9.85 -16.26 0.15
CA GLU A 108 10.86 -17.20 -0.37
C GLU A 108 10.66 -17.36 -1.88
N LEU A 109 11.71 -17.09 -2.67
CA LEU A 109 11.72 -17.40 -4.09
C LEU A 109 12.48 -18.70 -4.32
N SER A 110 11.76 -19.79 -4.61
CA SER A 110 12.35 -21.08 -4.97
C SER A 110 12.30 -21.26 -6.50
N ALA A 111 13.46 -21.38 -7.14
CA ALA A 111 13.59 -21.72 -8.56
C ALA A 111 14.17 -23.13 -8.71
N HIS A 112 13.53 -23.99 -9.52
CA HIS A 112 14.03 -25.32 -9.85
C HIS A 112 14.46 -25.34 -11.33
N ILE A 113 15.73 -25.68 -11.59
CA ILE A 113 16.24 -25.86 -12.96
C ILE A 113 16.10 -27.33 -13.31
N VAL A 114 15.27 -27.65 -14.30
CA VAL A 114 15.12 -29.01 -14.85
C VAL A 114 15.83 -29.09 -16.20
N THR A 115 16.95 -29.80 -16.24
CA THR A 115 17.69 -30.06 -17.48
C THR A 115 17.24 -31.40 -18.06
N ILE A 116 16.50 -31.38 -19.16
CA ILE A 116 16.13 -32.59 -19.90
C ILE A 116 17.23 -32.87 -20.92
N ASN A 117 17.90 -34.01 -20.81
CA ASN A 117 18.81 -34.51 -21.83
C ASN A 117 17.99 -35.33 -22.86
N GLU A 118 18.24 -35.14 -24.17
CA GLU A 118 17.56 -35.82 -25.29
C GLU A 118 17.42 -37.33 -25.12
N LYS A 119 18.34 -37.96 -24.37
CA LYS A 119 18.29 -39.39 -24.06
C LYS A 119 17.02 -39.82 -23.30
N SER A 120 16.45 -38.93 -22.48
CA SER A 120 15.25 -39.19 -21.66
C SER A 120 13.94 -39.12 -22.47
N LEU A 121 13.91 -38.36 -23.58
CA LEU A 121 12.74 -38.32 -24.48
C LEU A 121 12.53 -39.65 -25.21
N ARG A 122 13.56 -40.48 -25.33
CA ARG A 122 13.54 -41.71 -26.14
C ARG A 122 13.02 -42.93 -25.38
N GLU A 123 12.94 -42.88 -24.06
CA GLU A 123 12.34 -43.94 -23.23
C GLU A 123 10.81 -43.83 -23.12
N LEU A 124 10.23 -42.65 -23.42
CA LEU A 124 8.78 -42.44 -23.55
C LEU A 124 8.27 -42.83 -24.96
N GLY A 125 9.02 -43.66 -25.67
CA GLY A 125 8.63 -44.22 -26.96
C GLY A 125 7.43 -45.15 -26.78
N VAL A 126 6.28 -44.75 -27.32
CA VAL A 126 5.03 -45.51 -27.34
C VAL A 126 5.31 -46.93 -27.87
N LYS A 127 5.19 -47.92 -26.97
CA LYS A 127 5.47 -49.33 -27.26
C LYS A 127 4.19 -49.98 -27.82
N TRP A 128 4.03 -49.94 -29.14
CA TRP A 128 2.99 -50.71 -29.83
C TRP A 128 3.45 -52.17 -29.88
N THR A 129 3.25 -52.93 -28.80
CA THR A 129 3.53 -54.37 -28.79
C THR A 129 2.34 -55.14 -29.34
N LEU A 130 2.58 -55.70 -30.51
CA LEU A 130 1.76 -56.67 -31.19
C LEU A 130 1.89 -57.99 -30.41
N ALA A 131 0.86 -58.31 -29.63
CA ALA A 131 0.80 -59.55 -28.87
C ALA A 131 0.60 -60.70 -29.85
N ASP A 132 1.69 -61.37 -30.22
CA ASP A 132 1.66 -62.67 -30.88
C ASP A 132 1.10 -63.67 -29.86
N ALA A 133 -0.14 -64.08 -30.11
CA ALA A 133 -0.86 -65.01 -29.26
C ALA A 133 -0.14 -66.37 -29.28
N GLN A 134 0.31 -66.74 -28.10
CA GLN A 134 0.88 -68.03 -27.75
C GLN A 134 -0.13 -69.14 -28.03
N GLN A 135 -0.01 -69.83 -29.16
CA GLN A 135 -0.47 -71.21 -29.30
C GLN A 135 0.39 -71.93 -30.33
N ALA A 136 0.94 -73.08 -29.93
CA ALA A 136 1.59 -74.01 -30.83
C ALA A 136 0.53 -74.60 -31.78
N GLY A 137 0.29 -73.91 -32.89
CA GLY A 137 -0.53 -74.39 -34.00
C GLY A 137 0.37 -74.95 -35.09
N GLY A 138 0.20 -76.22 -35.43
CA GLY A 138 0.90 -76.87 -36.53
C GLY A 138 0.77 -76.10 -37.86
N VAL A 139 1.71 -76.38 -38.76
CA VAL A 139 1.89 -75.74 -40.07
C VAL A 139 0.55 -75.42 -40.76
N GLY A 140 0.22 -74.13 -40.91
CA GLY A 140 -0.92 -73.67 -41.72
C GLY A 140 -1.81 -72.55 -41.15
N GLN A 141 -1.51 -71.93 -40.00
CA GLN A 141 -2.37 -70.85 -39.47
C GLN A 141 -1.76 -69.45 -39.61
N VAL A 142 -2.59 -68.51 -40.08
CA VAL A 142 -2.30 -67.07 -40.22
C VAL A 142 -2.72 -66.37 -38.93
N THR A 143 -1.76 -65.81 -38.19
CA THR A 143 -2.05 -65.00 -36.99
C THR A 143 -2.33 -63.55 -37.40
N THR A 144 -3.51 -63.05 -37.05
CA THR A 144 -3.90 -61.64 -37.19
C THR A 144 -3.41 -60.85 -35.98
N LEU A 145 -2.81 -59.71 -36.24
CA LEU A 145 -2.09 -58.90 -35.27
C LEU A 145 -2.99 -57.77 -34.74
N GLY A 146 -3.38 -57.83 -33.46
CA GLY A 146 -4.15 -56.80 -32.76
C GLY A 146 -3.29 -55.97 -31.80
N ALA A 147 -3.37 -54.64 -31.90
CA ALA A 147 -2.64 -53.70 -31.04
C ALA A 147 -3.44 -53.41 -29.76
N ALA A 148 -2.84 -53.65 -28.59
CA ALA A 148 -3.40 -53.25 -27.30
C ALA A 148 -2.53 -52.15 -26.67
N THR A 149 -3.12 -50.98 -26.52
CA THR A 149 -2.61 -49.86 -25.71
C THR A 149 -3.09 -50.02 -24.27
N SER A 150 -2.25 -49.70 -23.28
CA SER A 150 -2.62 -49.63 -21.86
C SER A 150 -1.91 -48.45 -21.19
N PRO A 151 -2.56 -47.83 -20.17
CA PRO A 151 -2.39 -46.42 -19.76
C PRO A 151 -1.13 -46.11 -18.97
#